data_AF-A0A0H2R480-F1
#
_entry.id   AF-A0A0H2R480-F1
#
_cell.length_a   1.000
_cell.length_b   1.000
_cell.length_c   1.000
_cell.angle_alpha   90.00
_cell.angle_beta   90.00
_cell.angle_gamma   90.00
#
_symmetry.space_group_name_H-M   'P 1'
#
loop_
_entity.id
_entity.type
_entity.pdbx_description
1 polymer ?
#
loop_
_entity_poly.entity_id
_entity_poly.type
_entity_poly.pdbx_seq_one_letter_code
_entity_poly.pdbx_strand_id
1 'polypeptide(L)'
;MHEMMCAPLFTSFLRMSTKYDFAAVRHDAVAYLAQVFPGQLDAFRERDGRDFFAGYSSKLGDDFRLLAAARLHGATFSLPALFYMCARRTPEEIATFGARFLSNEDVRIALEGRKAAASFIERLRLHPRAPGYANHTRKVQCVAPSCPNFSRGQTYLSCVYDASQKRALRGPLEQTMKSPTFVHQETEELKTYCPIHREDAIRQNADDAKAFWQALPSFFQLPDWKNLESGV
;
A
#
# COMPACT_ATOMS: atom_id res chain seq x y z
N MET A 1 12.82 -1.53 -26.96
CA MET A 1 11.70 -2.25 -26.34
C MET A 1 12.31 -3.43 -25.59
N HIS A 2 12.53 -3.32 -24.27
CA HIS A 2 12.87 -4.50 -23.49
C HIS A 2 11.58 -5.32 -23.30
N GLU A 3 11.60 -6.58 -23.71
CA GLU A 3 10.48 -7.49 -23.52
C GLU A 3 10.23 -7.64 -22.01
N MET A 4 9.02 -7.34 -21.57
CA MET A 4 8.67 -7.36 -20.15
C MET A 4 8.61 -8.81 -19.68
N MET A 5 9.40 -9.14 -18.67
CA MET A 5 9.41 -10.48 -18.08
C MET A 5 8.13 -10.71 -17.27
N CYS A 6 7.50 -11.88 -17.32
CA CYS A 6 6.36 -12.19 -16.45
C CYS A 6 6.84 -12.67 -15.06
N ALA A 7 6.01 -12.53 -14.02
CA ALA A 7 6.39 -12.90 -12.65
C ALA A 7 6.86 -14.39 -12.52
N PRO A 8 6.21 -15.39 -13.16
CA PRO A 8 6.70 -16.76 -13.15
C PRO A 8 8.10 -16.93 -13.76
N LEU A 9 8.39 -16.25 -14.87
CA LEU A 9 9.72 -16.26 -15.49
C LEU A 9 10.75 -15.61 -14.57
N PHE A 10 10.40 -14.48 -13.95
CA PHE A 10 11.26 -13.79 -12.99
C PHE A 10 11.62 -14.66 -11.80
N THR A 11 10.64 -15.33 -11.17
CA THR A 11 10.91 -16.25 -10.05
C THR A 11 11.77 -17.45 -10.48
N SER A 12 11.56 -17.97 -11.70
CA SER A 12 12.36 -19.07 -12.24
C SER A 12 13.80 -18.62 -12.50
N PHE A 13 13.98 -17.42 -13.04
CA PHE A 13 15.27 -16.81 -13.30
C PHE A 13 16.07 -16.61 -12.00
N LEU A 14 15.44 -16.05 -10.97
CA LEU A 14 16.03 -15.93 -9.64
C LEU A 14 16.44 -17.30 -9.07
N ARG A 15 15.56 -18.30 -9.12
CA ARG A 15 15.86 -19.65 -8.64
C ARG A 15 17.06 -20.28 -9.38
N MET A 16 17.12 -20.12 -10.69
CA MET A 16 18.23 -20.62 -11.51
C MET A 16 19.53 -19.88 -11.16
N SER A 17 19.50 -18.56 -11.07
CA SER A 17 20.69 -17.78 -10.69
C SER A 17 21.23 -18.11 -9.30
N THR A 18 20.39 -18.54 -8.35
CA THR A 18 20.86 -19.13 -7.09
C THR A 18 21.42 -20.53 -7.28
N LYS A 19 20.72 -21.41 -8.00
CA LYS A 19 21.15 -22.80 -8.21
C LYS A 19 22.52 -22.92 -8.88
N TYR A 20 22.81 -22.05 -9.85
CA TYR A 20 24.06 -22.06 -10.63
C TYR A 20 25.08 -21.00 -10.17
N ASP A 21 24.83 -20.38 -9.02
CA ASP A 21 25.64 -19.32 -8.43
C ASP A 21 26.00 -18.13 -9.35
N PHE A 22 25.03 -17.66 -10.12
CA PHE A 22 25.17 -16.43 -10.90
C PHE A 22 24.87 -15.19 -10.05
N ALA A 23 25.85 -14.78 -9.24
CA ALA A 23 25.70 -13.68 -8.29
C ALA A 23 25.29 -12.34 -8.94
N ALA A 24 25.89 -11.97 -10.07
CA ALA A 24 25.53 -10.74 -10.79
C ALA A 24 24.06 -10.73 -11.21
N VAL A 25 23.57 -11.87 -11.71
CA VAL A 25 22.18 -12.03 -12.15
C VAL A 25 21.21 -11.93 -10.97
N ARG A 26 21.56 -12.52 -9.81
CA ARG A 26 20.76 -12.38 -8.58
C ARG A 26 20.70 -10.93 -8.13
N HIS A 27 21.84 -10.26 -8.12
CA HIS A 27 21.93 -8.85 -7.72
C HIS A 27 21.03 -7.98 -8.61
N ASP A 28 21.10 -8.15 -9.94
CA ASP A 28 20.27 -7.39 -10.87
C ASP A 28 18.77 -7.66 -10.68
N ALA A 29 18.40 -8.92 -10.40
CA ALA A 29 17.02 -9.27 -10.12
C ALA A 29 16.51 -8.70 -8.78
N VAL A 30 17.34 -8.70 -7.74
CA VAL A 30 17.01 -8.07 -6.44
C VAL A 30 16.88 -6.55 -6.60
N ALA A 31 17.80 -5.91 -7.33
CA ALA A 31 17.73 -4.49 -7.66
C ALA A 31 16.47 -4.16 -8.45
N TYR A 32 16.08 -5.02 -9.40
CA TYR A 32 14.82 -4.89 -10.13
C TYR A 32 13.62 -4.96 -9.17
N LEU A 33 13.57 -5.92 -8.26
CA LEU A 33 12.50 -5.97 -7.23
C LEU A 33 12.45 -4.71 -6.37
N ALA A 34 13.60 -4.13 -6.01
CA ALA A 34 13.66 -2.89 -5.23
C ALA A 34 13.12 -1.68 -6.03
N GLN A 35 13.33 -1.64 -7.34
CA GLN A 35 12.71 -0.63 -8.21
C GLN A 35 11.20 -0.82 -8.33
N VAL A 36 10.73 -2.07 -8.46
CA VAL A 36 9.30 -2.36 -8.53
C VAL A 36 8.63 -2.11 -7.18
N PHE A 37 9.25 -2.49 -6.07
CA PHE A 37 8.71 -2.40 -4.71
C PHE A 37 9.65 -1.56 -3.83
N PRO A 38 9.70 -0.23 -4.07
CA PRO A 38 10.60 0.66 -3.34
C PRO A 38 10.12 0.87 -1.90
N GLY A 39 11.03 1.23 -1.01
CA GLY A 39 10.72 1.62 0.37
C GLY A 39 10.26 3.06 0.54
N GLN A 40 10.28 3.88 -0.52
CA GLN A 40 9.78 5.25 -0.51
C GLN A 40 8.35 5.31 -1.05
N LEU A 41 7.46 6.01 -0.35
CA LEU A 41 6.03 6.10 -0.71
C LEU A 41 5.81 6.71 -2.10
N ASP A 42 6.54 7.77 -2.43
CA ASP A 42 6.33 8.48 -3.69
C ASP A 42 6.81 7.64 -4.88
N ALA A 43 7.99 7.01 -4.78
CA ALA A 43 8.45 6.02 -5.76
C ALA A 43 7.45 4.86 -5.90
N PHE A 44 6.84 4.40 -4.80
CA PHE A 44 5.83 3.34 -4.84
C PHE A 44 4.52 3.78 -5.50
N ARG A 45 4.20 5.07 -5.52
CA ARG A 45 3.02 5.65 -6.19
C ARG A 45 3.26 5.93 -7.66
N GLU A 46 4.45 6.41 -8.00
CA GLU A 46 4.85 6.77 -9.37
C GLU A 46 5.03 5.54 -10.26
N ARG A 47 5.25 4.37 -9.67
CA ARG A 47 5.38 3.12 -10.40
C ARG A 47 4.08 2.78 -11.16
N ASP A 48 4.13 2.58 -12.47
CA ASP A 48 2.99 1.99 -13.18
C ASP A 48 2.99 0.48 -12.93
N GLY A 49 2.09 0.01 -12.06
CA GLY A 49 2.00 -1.41 -11.70
C GLY A 49 1.74 -2.35 -12.89
N ARG A 50 1.34 -1.84 -14.06
CA ARG A 50 1.18 -2.64 -15.29
C ARG A 50 2.47 -2.80 -16.09
N ASP A 51 3.50 -2.01 -15.77
CA ASP A 51 4.70 -1.88 -16.61
C ASP A 51 5.89 -2.73 -16.13
N PHE A 52 5.76 -3.49 -15.05
CA PHE A 52 6.89 -4.24 -14.50
C PHE A 52 6.91 -5.72 -14.82
N PHE A 53 5.73 -6.36 -14.93
CA PHE A 53 5.69 -7.76 -15.33
C PHE A 53 4.60 -7.99 -16.37
N ALA A 54 4.99 -8.57 -17.52
CA ALA A 54 4.04 -8.92 -18.56
C ALA A 54 2.96 -9.84 -18.00
N GLY A 55 1.69 -9.47 -18.18
CA GLY A 55 0.56 -10.26 -17.70
C GLY A 55 0.47 -10.34 -16.18
N TYR A 56 1.12 -9.44 -15.43
CA TYR A 56 1.01 -9.36 -13.97
C TYR A 56 -0.45 -9.41 -13.55
N SER A 57 -0.80 -10.48 -12.85
CA SER A 57 -2.16 -10.68 -12.39
C SER A 57 -2.14 -11.00 -10.92
N SER A 58 -2.47 -9.95 -10.18
CA SER A 58 -2.71 -10.01 -8.76
C SER A 58 -3.79 -11.07 -8.42
N LYS A 59 -4.76 -11.33 -9.33
CA LYS A 59 -5.76 -12.40 -9.19
C LYS A 59 -5.20 -13.83 -9.31
N LEU A 60 -4.05 -14.00 -9.96
CA LEU A 60 -3.38 -15.30 -10.11
C LEU A 60 -2.37 -15.59 -8.99
N GLY A 61 -2.27 -14.70 -8.00
CA GLY A 61 -1.37 -14.86 -6.86
C GLY A 61 0.08 -14.47 -7.15
N ASP A 62 0.35 -13.66 -8.18
CA ASP A 62 1.71 -13.21 -8.50
C ASP A 62 2.35 -12.42 -7.36
N ASP A 63 1.56 -11.69 -6.57
CA ASP A 63 2.01 -11.01 -5.34
C ASP A 63 2.72 -11.98 -4.37
N PHE A 64 2.11 -13.16 -4.16
CA PHE A 64 2.62 -14.19 -3.26
C PHE A 64 3.86 -14.86 -3.82
N ARG A 65 3.93 -15.07 -5.14
CA ARG A 65 5.13 -15.60 -5.81
C ARG A 65 6.32 -14.65 -5.70
N LEU A 66 6.08 -13.36 -5.93
CA LEU A 66 7.11 -12.33 -5.82
C LEU A 66 7.58 -12.19 -4.37
N LEU A 67 6.66 -12.25 -3.40
CA LEU A 67 7.02 -12.28 -1.98
C LEU A 67 7.88 -13.50 -1.62
N ALA A 68 7.50 -14.69 -2.08
CA ALA A 68 8.28 -15.91 -1.86
C ALA A 68 9.70 -15.79 -2.44
N ALA A 69 9.82 -15.28 -3.67
CA ALA A 69 11.11 -15.05 -4.30
C ALA A 69 11.94 -14.00 -3.55
N ALA A 70 11.34 -12.88 -3.14
CA ALA A 70 12.03 -11.86 -2.37
C ALA A 70 12.59 -12.40 -1.04
N ARG A 71 11.80 -13.24 -0.33
CA ARG A 71 12.25 -13.91 0.90
C ARG A 71 13.41 -14.86 0.65
N LEU A 72 13.30 -15.70 -0.38
CA LEU A 72 14.31 -16.70 -0.71
C LEU A 72 15.65 -16.08 -1.13
N HIS A 73 15.61 -14.92 -1.80
CA HIS A 73 16.78 -14.30 -2.40
C HIS A 73 17.28 -13.05 -1.64
N GLY A 74 16.78 -12.82 -0.42
CA GLY A 74 17.28 -11.75 0.44
C GLY A 74 16.92 -10.33 -0.04
N ALA A 75 15.87 -10.15 -0.84
CA ALA A 75 15.38 -8.83 -1.23
C ALA A 75 14.57 -8.20 -0.07
N THR A 76 15.23 -8.02 1.08
CA THR A 76 14.62 -7.63 2.36
C THR A 76 13.92 -6.27 2.27
N PHE A 77 14.52 -5.32 1.55
CA PHE A 77 13.97 -3.97 1.35
C PHE A 77 12.59 -3.97 0.67
N SER A 78 12.31 -4.92 -0.22
CA SER A 78 11.02 -5.03 -0.91
C SER A 78 9.93 -5.73 -0.07
N LEU A 79 10.30 -6.38 1.04
CA LEU A 79 9.38 -7.22 1.81
C LEU A 79 8.18 -6.46 2.37
N PRO A 80 8.29 -5.28 3.02
CA PRO A 80 7.12 -4.62 3.58
C PRO A 80 6.07 -4.27 2.52
N ALA A 81 6.54 -3.80 1.36
CA ALA A 81 5.68 -3.48 0.22
C ALA A 81 5.03 -4.74 -0.38
N LEU A 82 5.77 -5.84 -0.54
CA LEU A 82 5.23 -7.11 -1.03
C LEU A 82 4.24 -7.75 -0.06
N PHE A 83 4.53 -7.75 1.24
CA PHE A 83 3.59 -8.19 2.26
C PHE A 83 2.33 -7.34 2.26
N TYR A 84 2.45 -6.02 2.10
CA TYR A 84 1.29 -5.15 1.95
C TYR A 84 0.44 -5.51 0.72
N MET A 85 1.08 -5.80 -0.42
CA MET A 85 0.37 -6.24 -1.63
C MET A 85 -0.41 -7.53 -1.40
N CYS A 86 0.20 -8.52 -0.73
CA CYS A 86 -0.48 -9.76 -0.31
C CYS A 86 -1.61 -9.49 0.70
N ALA A 87 -1.36 -8.63 1.70
CA ALA A 87 -2.30 -8.32 2.76
C ALA A 87 -3.58 -7.65 2.23
N ARG A 88 -3.56 -6.98 1.08
CA ARG A 88 -4.76 -6.40 0.44
C ARG A 88 -5.85 -7.43 0.08
N ARG A 89 -5.48 -8.71 -0.01
CA ARG A 89 -6.37 -9.85 -0.29
C ARG A 89 -7.28 -10.19 0.88
N THR A 90 -8.39 -10.89 0.62
CA THR A 90 -9.22 -11.39 1.72
C THR A 90 -8.46 -12.44 2.53
N PRO A 91 -8.80 -12.67 3.81
CA PRO A 91 -8.17 -13.74 4.60
C PRO A 91 -8.21 -15.11 3.90
N GLU A 92 -9.29 -15.42 3.20
CA GLU A 92 -9.47 -16.67 2.46
C GLU A 92 -8.55 -16.75 1.24
N GLU A 93 -8.40 -15.64 0.50
CA GLU A 93 -7.42 -15.53 -0.58
C GLU A 93 -5.98 -15.65 -0.06
N ILE A 94 -5.65 -15.02 1.08
CA ILE A 94 -4.31 -15.14 1.70
C ILE A 94 -4.06 -16.58 2.12
N ALA A 95 -5.02 -17.26 2.74
CA ALA A 95 -4.89 -18.66 3.12
C ALA A 95 -4.71 -19.55 1.88
N THR A 96 -5.50 -19.34 0.83
CA THR A 96 -5.51 -20.18 -0.38
C THR A 96 -4.25 -19.97 -1.23
N PHE A 97 -3.95 -18.74 -1.61
CA PHE A 97 -2.78 -18.43 -2.46
C PHE A 97 -1.49 -18.44 -1.66
N GLY A 98 -1.52 -17.97 -0.40
CA GLY A 98 -0.36 -18.00 0.48
C GLY A 98 0.10 -19.43 0.75
N ALA A 99 -0.79 -20.37 1.06
CA ALA A 99 -0.39 -21.78 1.27
C ALA A 99 0.24 -22.44 0.04
N ARG A 100 0.01 -21.89 -1.16
CA ARG A 100 0.62 -22.40 -2.40
C ARG A 100 2.06 -21.93 -2.61
N PHE A 101 2.41 -20.73 -2.15
CA PHE A 101 3.67 -20.06 -2.51
C PHE A 101 4.54 -19.67 -1.32
N LEU A 102 3.95 -19.49 -0.14
CA LEU A 102 4.60 -18.98 1.06
C LEU A 102 4.77 -20.08 2.12
N SER A 103 5.67 -19.85 3.06
CA SER A 103 5.74 -20.67 4.28
C SER A 103 4.53 -20.40 5.18
N ASN A 104 4.18 -21.34 6.07
CA ASN A 104 3.10 -21.13 7.06
C ASN A 104 3.34 -19.88 7.92
N GLU A 105 4.60 -19.59 8.21
CA GLU A 105 5.00 -18.41 8.97
C GLU A 105 4.74 -17.11 8.18
N ASP A 106 5.08 -17.06 6.90
CA ASP A 106 4.79 -15.90 6.07
C ASP A 106 3.29 -15.70 5.84
N VAL A 107 2.50 -16.78 5.75
CA VAL A 107 1.03 -16.69 5.71
C VAL A 107 0.50 -16.08 7.01
N ARG A 108 1.01 -16.52 8.17
CA ARG A 108 0.67 -15.97 9.49
C ARG A 108 1.01 -14.48 9.56
N ILE A 109 2.24 -14.09 9.18
CA ILE A 109 2.70 -12.70 9.13
C ILE A 109 1.79 -11.85 8.24
N ALA A 110 1.42 -12.34 7.06
CA ALA A 110 0.54 -11.61 6.15
C ALA A 110 -0.87 -11.39 6.73
N LEU A 111 -1.45 -12.40 7.40
CA LEU A 111 -2.76 -12.31 8.05
C LEU A 111 -2.74 -11.36 9.26
N GLU A 112 -1.72 -11.45 10.10
CA GLU A 112 -1.56 -10.58 11.27
C GLU A 112 -1.27 -9.14 10.86
N GLY A 113 -0.35 -8.94 9.91
CA GLY A 113 -0.05 -7.62 9.38
C GLY A 113 -1.24 -6.98 8.68
N ARG A 114 -2.11 -7.78 8.04
CA ARG A 114 -3.40 -7.29 7.54
C ARG A 114 -4.26 -6.71 8.67
N LYS A 115 -4.39 -7.41 9.80
CA LYS A 115 -5.14 -6.93 10.96
C LYS A 115 -4.51 -5.67 11.55
N ALA A 116 -3.20 -5.67 11.73
CA ALA A 116 -2.46 -4.53 12.28
C ALA A 116 -2.59 -3.28 11.40
N ALA A 117 -2.45 -3.43 10.08
CA ALA A 117 -2.65 -2.35 9.12
C ALA A 117 -4.08 -1.81 9.16
N ALA A 118 -5.10 -2.67 9.23
CA ALA A 118 -6.49 -2.25 9.36
C ALA A 118 -6.73 -1.47 10.67
N SER A 119 -6.24 -1.98 11.79
CA SER A 119 -6.32 -1.28 13.08
C SER A 119 -5.59 0.06 13.08
N PHE A 120 -4.45 0.16 12.39
CA PHE A 120 -3.74 1.43 12.23
C PHE A 120 -4.57 2.45 11.45
N ILE A 121 -5.20 2.02 10.35
CA ILE A 121 -6.11 2.87 9.57
C ILE A 121 -7.29 3.34 10.42
N GLU A 122 -7.92 2.45 11.20
CA GLU A 122 -8.99 2.87 12.11
C GLU A 122 -8.51 3.89 13.14
N ARG A 123 -7.30 3.72 13.69
CA ARG A 123 -6.72 4.72 14.60
C ARG A 123 -6.47 6.06 13.91
N LEU A 124 -5.98 6.07 12.67
CA LEU A 124 -5.84 7.32 11.91
C LEU A 124 -7.20 8.02 11.74
N ARG A 125 -8.28 7.27 11.51
CA ARG A 125 -9.63 7.81 11.41
C ARG A 125 -10.17 8.37 12.73
N LEU A 126 -9.89 7.67 13.83
CA LEU A 126 -10.41 8.02 15.16
C LEU A 126 -9.57 9.09 15.86
N HIS A 127 -8.35 9.38 15.39
CA HIS A 127 -7.47 10.30 16.07
C HIS A 127 -8.03 11.74 15.99
N PRO A 128 -8.36 12.37 17.14
CA PRO A 128 -8.80 13.76 17.16
C PRO A 128 -7.56 14.65 16.96
N ARG A 129 -7.16 14.87 15.71
CA ARG A 129 -5.88 15.53 15.39
C ARG A 129 -5.93 17.05 15.33
N ALA A 130 -7.07 17.66 15.62
CA ALA A 130 -7.11 19.06 15.98
C ALA A 130 -7.95 19.29 17.25
N PRO A 131 -7.51 20.17 18.16
CA PRO A 131 -8.30 20.58 19.30
C PRO A 131 -9.58 21.25 18.77
N GLY A 132 -10.73 20.59 18.99
CA GLY A 132 -12.05 20.98 18.44
C GLY A 132 -12.85 19.86 17.76
N TYR A 133 -12.32 18.64 17.65
CA TYR A 133 -12.87 17.57 16.78
C TYR A 133 -13.76 16.50 17.45
N ALA A 134 -14.03 16.60 18.75
CA ALA A 134 -14.80 15.58 19.46
C ALA A 134 -16.32 15.86 19.36
N ASN A 135 -17.05 14.92 18.75
CA ASN A 135 -18.52 14.78 18.69
C ASN A 135 -19.27 15.61 17.63
N HIS A 136 -19.25 15.18 16.35
CA HIS A 136 -20.32 15.54 15.41
C HIS A 136 -20.71 14.39 14.48
N THR A 137 -21.64 13.55 14.95
CA THR A 137 -22.41 12.64 14.10
C THR A 137 -23.40 13.44 13.23
N ARG A 138 -23.24 13.34 11.90
CA ARG A 138 -24.20 13.64 10.80
C ARG A 138 -24.68 15.09 10.58
N LYS A 139 -24.14 15.72 9.52
CA LYS A 139 -24.79 16.11 8.24
C LYS A 139 -23.86 17.11 7.52
N VAL A 140 -23.24 16.77 6.39
CA VAL A 140 -22.30 17.63 5.60
C VAL A 140 -22.99 18.83 4.97
N GLN A 141 -22.27 19.95 4.79
CA GLN A 141 -22.38 21.04 3.81
C GLN A 141 -21.18 21.96 4.01
N CYS A 142 -20.30 21.92 3.05
CA CYS A 142 -19.52 23.08 2.72
C CYS A 142 -20.14 23.65 1.43
N VAL A 143 -20.24 24.98 1.36
CA VAL A 143 -20.06 25.92 0.23
C VAL A 143 -20.10 27.30 0.95
N ALA A 144 -19.28 28.27 0.54
CA ALA A 144 -19.29 29.68 0.96
C ALA A 144 -20.72 30.28 1.11
N PRO A 145 -20.98 31.35 1.90
CA PRO A 145 -20.08 32.46 2.27
C PRO A 145 -19.81 32.67 3.77
N SER A 146 -20.40 31.87 4.66
CA SER A 146 -20.40 32.04 6.12
C SER A 146 -19.69 30.88 6.85
N CYS A 147 -18.44 30.57 6.53
CA CYS A 147 -17.77 29.39 7.09
C CYS A 147 -16.76 29.70 8.22
N PRO A 148 -17.18 29.76 9.49
CA PRO A 148 -16.29 29.79 10.64
C PRO A 148 -16.22 28.41 11.35
N ASN A 149 -15.91 27.32 10.62
CA ASN A 149 -15.63 25.94 11.11
C ASN A 149 -16.73 24.89 11.37
N PHE A 150 -18.03 25.11 11.26
CA PHE A 150 -18.89 24.45 12.26
C PHE A 150 -19.14 22.90 12.28
N SER A 151 -18.60 22.01 11.43
CA SER A 151 -18.62 20.53 11.75
C SER A 151 -18.03 19.56 10.70
N ARG A 152 -17.61 20.02 9.51
CA ARG A 152 -17.85 19.22 8.29
C ARG A 152 -16.62 18.62 7.58
N GLY A 153 -15.42 18.77 8.14
CA GLY A 153 -14.23 18.05 7.66
C GLY A 153 -14.27 16.54 7.90
N GLN A 154 -15.04 16.05 8.89
CA GLN A 154 -15.14 14.62 9.21
C GLN A 154 -15.72 13.77 8.06
N THR A 155 -16.50 14.37 7.18
CA THR A 155 -17.20 13.60 6.14
C THR A 155 -16.31 13.21 4.96
N TYR A 156 -15.20 13.92 4.73
CA TYR A 156 -14.22 13.49 3.73
C TYR A 156 -13.61 12.14 4.11
N LEU A 157 -13.19 11.99 5.37
CA LEU A 157 -12.70 10.71 5.88
C LEU A 157 -13.82 9.66 5.82
N SER A 158 -15.04 9.95 6.27
CA SER A 158 -16.09 8.93 6.24
C SER A 158 -16.50 8.52 4.82
N CYS A 159 -16.64 9.43 3.85
CA CYS A 159 -17.07 9.10 2.47
C CYS A 159 -15.98 8.40 1.65
N VAL A 160 -14.73 8.87 1.74
CA VAL A 160 -13.58 8.23 1.07
C VAL A 160 -13.35 6.84 1.67
N TYR A 161 -13.51 6.68 3.00
CA TYR A 161 -13.30 5.39 3.64
C TYR A 161 -14.52 4.44 3.65
N ASP A 162 -15.78 4.90 3.68
CA ASP A 162 -16.98 4.03 3.63
C ASP A 162 -17.06 3.28 2.30
N ALA A 163 -16.80 3.95 1.17
CA ALA A 163 -16.75 3.28 -0.12
C ALA A 163 -15.64 2.21 -0.18
N SER A 164 -14.59 2.35 0.65
CA SER A 164 -13.48 1.39 0.78
C SER A 164 -13.77 0.25 1.78
N GLN A 165 -14.81 0.35 2.63
CA GLN A 165 -15.09 -0.63 3.69
C GLN A 165 -15.36 -2.04 3.19
N LYS A 166 -15.88 -2.21 1.97
CA LYS A 166 -16.00 -3.54 1.35
C LYS A 166 -14.66 -4.21 1.08
N ARG A 167 -13.53 -3.49 1.20
CA ARG A 167 -12.16 -3.99 1.02
C ARG A 167 -11.18 -3.24 1.94
N ALA A 168 -11.24 -3.51 3.25
CA ALA A 168 -10.58 -2.79 4.36
C ALA A 168 -9.10 -2.33 4.20
N LEU A 169 -8.29 -2.91 3.30
CA LEU A 169 -6.90 -2.49 3.06
C LEU A 169 -6.66 -1.79 1.72
N ARG A 170 -7.71 -1.61 0.92
CA ARG A 170 -7.68 -0.84 -0.34
C ARG A 170 -7.94 0.66 -0.16
N GLY A 171 -8.03 1.15 1.08
CA GLY A 171 -8.38 2.54 1.37
C GLY A 171 -7.20 3.50 1.15
N PRO A 172 -6.25 3.63 2.09
CA PRO A 172 -5.37 4.79 2.14
C PRO A 172 -4.34 4.85 1.00
N LEU A 173 -3.65 3.74 0.72
CA LEU A 173 -2.60 3.72 -0.30
C LEU A 173 -3.19 3.63 -1.70
N GLU A 174 -4.19 2.79 -1.97
CA GLU A 174 -4.77 2.72 -3.33
C GLU A 174 -5.52 3.98 -3.74
N GLN A 175 -6.20 4.66 -2.81
CA GLN A 175 -6.84 5.96 -3.12
C GLN A 175 -5.81 7.07 -3.34
N THR A 176 -4.60 6.95 -2.77
CA THR A 176 -3.49 7.86 -3.07
C THR A 176 -2.58 7.41 -4.22
N MET A 177 -2.59 6.11 -4.58
CA MET A 177 -1.76 5.50 -5.65
C MET A 177 -2.43 5.51 -7.01
N LYS A 178 -3.76 5.65 -7.09
CA LYS A 178 -4.37 6.06 -8.35
C LYS A 178 -3.88 7.47 -8.61
N SER A 179 -2.83 7.61 -9.43
CA SER A 179 -2.19 8.80 -10.02
C SER A 179 -2.32 10.15 -9.28
N PRO A 180 -1.29 11.00 -9.27
CA PRO A 180 -1.45 12.43 -8.94
C PRO A 180 -2.65 13.07 -9.68
N THR A 181 -3.01 12.58 -10.87
CA THR A 181 -4.20 12.99 -11.61
C THR A 181 -5.53 12.51 -11.05
N PHE A 182 -5.60 11.47 -10.20
CA PHE A 182 -6.84 11.06 -9.52
C PHE A 182 -7.06 11.84 -8.22
N VAL A 183 -6.00 12.32 -7.56
CA VAL A 183 -6.12 13.40 -6.55
C VAL A 183 -6.67 14.69 -7.20
N HIS A 184 -6.47 14.83 -8.52
CA HIS A 184 -7.10 15.88 -9.35
C HIS A 184 -8.42 15.48 -10.02
N GLN A 185 -8.79 14.20 -10.08
CA GLN A 185 -10.20 13.83 -10.29
C GLN A 185 -10.88 14.08 -8.96
N GLU A 186 -11.15 15.37 -8.72
CA GLU A 186 -12.19 15.81 -7.81
C GLU A 186 -13.35 14.83 -7.99
N THR A 187 -13.52 13.95 -7.00
CA THR A 187 -14.79 13.26 -6.89
C THR A 187 -15.85 14.37 -6.90
N GLU A 188 -16.99 14.15 -7.53
CA GLU A 188 -18.06 15.16 -7.53
C GLU A 188 -18.41 15.62 -6.09
N GLU A 189 -18.14 14.75 -5.12
CA GLU A 189 -18.21 15.02 -3.68
C GLU A 189 -17.16 16.05 -3.21
N LEU A 190 -15.90 15.97 -3.67
CA LEU A 190 -14.84 16.94 -3.34
C LEU A 190 -15.14 18.36 -3.84
N LYS A 191 -15.86 18.48 -4.96
CA LYS A 191 -16.29 19.77 -5.52
C LYS A 191 -17.26 20.52 -4.61
N THR A 192 -17.93 19.80 -3.70
CA THR A 192 -18.82 20.42 -2.71
C THR A 192 -18.05 21.09 -1.57
N TYR A 193 -16.74 20.86 -1.42
CA TYR A 193 -15.95 21.49 -0.36
C TYR A 193 -15.35 22.83 -0.78
N CYS A 194 -15.27 23.78 0.16
CA CYS A 194 -14.53 25.02 -0.08
C CYS A 194 -13.03 24.72 -0.23
N PRO A 195 -12.27 25.60 -0.91
CA PRO A 195 -10.86 25.36 -1.19
C PRO A 195 -10.02 25.02 0.05
N ILE A 196 -10.25 25.70 1.18
CA ILE A 196 -9.50 25.49 2.43
C ILE A 196 -9.69 24.05 2.95
N HIS A 197 -10.93 23.59 3.15
CA HIS A 197 -11.18 22.23 3.65
C HIS A 197 -10.71 21.16 2.68
N ARG A 198 -10.75 21.45 1.38
CA ARG A 198 -10.23 20.56 0.36
C ARG A 198 -8.71 20.42 0.46
N GLU A 199 -7.99 21.54 0.56
CA GLU A 199 -6.54 21.53 0.73
C GLU A 199 -6.13 20.84 2.03
N ASP A 200 -6.84 21.10 3.13
CA ASP A 200 -6.66 20.41 4.41
C ASP A 200 -6.86 18.90 4.29
N ALA A 201 -7.92 18.48 3.60
CA ALA A 201 -8.21 17.07 3.37
C ALA A 201 -7.14 16.38 2.52
N ILE A 202 -6.65 17.04 1.45
CA ILE A 202 -5.56 16.52 0.61
C ILE A 202 -4.28 16.37 1.42
N ARG A 203 -3.91 17.40 2.19
CA ARG A 203 -2.74 17.40 3.06
C ARG A 203 -2.82 16.31 4.12
N GLN A 204 -3.95 16.20 4.83
CA GLN A 204 -4.16 15.17 5.85
C GLN A 204 -4.05 13.77 5.26
N ASN A 205 -4.65 13.53 4.10
CA ASN A 205 -4.55 12.25 3.40
C ASN A 205 -3.11 11.92 2.99
N ALA A 206 -2.33 12.92 2.55
CA ALA A 206 -0.92 12.75 2.24
C ALA A 206 -0.11 12.38 3.50
N ASP A 207 -0.34 13.07 4.62
CA ASP A 207 0.32 12.81 5.90
C ASP A 207 -0.05 11.43 6.46
N ASP A 208 -1.32 11.03 6.36
CA ASP A 208 -1.80 9.71 6.78
C ASP A 208 -1.20 8.59 5.95
N ALA A 209 -1.11 8.77 4.63
CA ALA A 209 -0.46 7.80 3.77
C ALA A 209 1.04 7.68 4.08
N LYS A 210 1.72 8.80 4.35
CA LYS A 210 3.12 8.80 4.78
C LYS A 210 3.29 8.07 6.11
N ALA A 211 2.44 8.36 7.10
CA ALA A 211 2.45 7.70 8.39
C ALA A 211 2.19 6.19 8.27
N PHE A 212 1.21 5.78 7.45
CA PHE A 212 0.93 4.38 7.17
C PHE A 212 2.13 3.69 6.52
N TRP A 213 2.74 4.32 5.51
CA TRP A 213 3.89 3.77 4.80
C TRP A 213 5.12 3.60 5.70
N GLN A 214 5.40 4.58 6.57
CA GLN A 214 6.49 4.49 7.54
C GLN A 214 6.26 3.38 8.57
N ALA A 215 5.00 3.14 8.96
CA ALA A 215 4.64 2.05 9.87
C ALA A 215 4.59 0.67 9.20
N LEU A 216 4.66 0.59 7.87
CA LEU A 216 4.41 -0.62 7.10
C LEU A 216 5.27 -1.83 7.53
N PRO A 217 6.60 -1.72 7.74
CA PRO A 217 7.41 -2.86 8.14
C PRO A 217 6.98 -3.45 9.49
N SER A 218 6.59 -2.58 10.43
CA SER A 218 6.17 -2.99 11.78
C SER A 218 4.90 -3.85 11.78
N PHE A 219 4.00 -3.65 10.80
CA PHE A 219 2.81 -4.48 10.66
C PHE A 219 3.17 -5.94 10.36
N PHE A 220 4.29 -6.17 9.68
CA PHE A 220 4.73 -7.49 9.22
C PHE A 220 5.91 -8.03 10.03
N GLN A 221 6.15 -7.51 11.24
CA GLN A 221 7.25 -7.96 12.11
C GLN A 221 8.63 -7.85 11.42
N LEU A 222 8.79 -6.88 10.52
CA LEU A 222 10.04 -6.59 9.83
C LEU A 222 10.80 -5.44 10.52
N PRO A 223 12.13 -5.37 10.38
CA PRO A 223 12.90 -4.19 10.75
C PRO A 223 12.38 -2.92 10.08
N ASP A 224 12.66 -1.75 10.67
CA ASP A 224 12.34 -0.47 10.04
C ASP A 224 13.04 -0.29 8.68
N TRP A 225 12.57 0.68 7.89
CA TRP A 225 13.11 0.94 6.56
C TRP A 225 14.63 1.18 6.55
N LYS A 226 15.17 1.86 7.56
CA LYS A 226 16.60 2.17 7.66
C LYS A 226 17.44 0.90 7.84
N ASN A 227 16.96 -0.07 8.61
CA ASN A 227 17.62 -1.35 8.82
C ASN A 227 17.41 -2.33 7.65
N LEU A 228 16.39 -2.12 6.82
CA LEU A 228 16.17 -2.92 5.61
C LEU A 228 17.06 -2.47 4.44
N GLU A 229 17.43 -1.19 4.36
CA GLU A 229 18.32 -0.65 3.33
C GLU A 229 19.76 -1.18 3.43
N SER A 230 20.24 -1.48 4.64
CA SER A 230 21.60 -1.98 4.87
C SER A 230 21.80 -3.45 4.49
N GLY A 231 20.73 -4.16 4.10
CA GLY A 231 20.77 -5.57 3.71
C GLY A 231 20.84 -5.81 2.20
N VAL A 232 20.89 -4.75 1.38
CA VAL A 232 21.02 -4.82 -0.08
C VAL A 232 22.49 -4.78 -0.48
#